data_AF-M6VV91-F1
#
_entry.id   AF-M6VV91-F1
#
_cell.length_a   1.000
_cell.length_b   1.000
_cell.length_c   1.000
_cell.angle_alpha   90.00
_cell.angle_beta   90.00
_cell.angle_gamma   90.00
#
_symmetry.space_group_name_H-M   'P 1'
#
loop_
_entity.id
_entity.type
_entity.pdbx_description
1 polymer ?
#
loop_
_entity_poly.entity_id
_entity_poly.type
_entity_poly.pdbx_seq_one_letter_code
_entity_poly.pdbx_strand_id
1 'polypeptide(L)' 'MLKSNKSLGQLSQELGISINTLRNWKKKYLTDDGPFRDALQEKVDRLEKQLAEVTEEREILKKSVAIFLKPRK' A
#
# COMPACT_ATOMS: atom_id res chain seq x y z
N MET A 1 -6.90 -11.03 0.37
CA MET A 1 -7.67 -11.03 1.63
C MET A 1 -8.96 -10.24 1.45
N LEU A 2 -10.11 -10.93 1.39
CA LEU A 2 -11.41 -10.39 1.83
C LEU A 2 -11.70 -11.08 3.16
N LYS A 3 -11.20 -10.52 4.26
CA LYS A 3 -11.46 -11.00 5.63
C LYS A 3 -12.85 -10.56 6.12
N SER A 4 -13.84 -10.58 5.23
CA SER A 4 -15.24 -10.54 5.61
C SER A 4 -15.80 -11.93 5.34
N ASN A 5 -16.19 -12.67 6.39
CA ASN A 5 -16.92 -13.93 6.23
C ASN A 5 -18.37 -13.71 5.71
N LYS A 6 -18.62 -12.55 5.09
CA LYS A 6 -19.90 -12.12 4.53
C LYS A 6 -20.04 -12.73 3.13
N SER A 7 -21.21 -13.31 2.85
CA SER A 7 -21.54 -13.80 1.53
C SER A 7 -21.65 -12.67 0.51
N LEU A 8 -21.49 -12.97 -0.79
CA LEU A 8 -21.70 -11.98 -1.86
C LEU A 8 -23.09 -11.35 -1.83
N GLY A 9 -24.10 -12.10 -1.37
CA GLY A 9 -25.47 -11.59 -1.20
C GLY A 9 -25.56 -10.53 -0.10
N GLN A 10 -24.91 -10.75 1.04
CA GLN A 10 -24.85 -9.76 2.13
C GLN A 10 -24.12 -8.49 1.68
N LEU A 11 -22.99 -8.64 0.99
CA LEU A 11 -22.24 -7.52 0.43
C LEU A 11 -23.05 -6.75 -0.63
N SER A 12 -23.85 -7.45 -1.43
CA SER A 12 -24.73 -6.83 -2.42
C SER A 12 -25.79 -5.94 -1.77
N GLN A 13 -26.38 -6.39 -0.66
CA GLN A 13 -27.37 -5.61 0.10
C GLN A 13 -26.72 -4.43 0.83
N GLU A 14 -25.56 -4.63 1.45
CA GLU A 14 -24.84 -3.60 2.21
C GLU A 14 -24.32 -2.47 1.31
N LEU A 15 -23.80 -2.82 0.12
CA LEU A 15 -23.21 -1.86 -0.80
C LEU A 15 -24.20 -1.32 -1.83
N GLY A 16 -25.40 -1.91 -1.95
CA GLY A 16 -26.36 -1.58 -3.00
C GLY A 16 -25.88 -1.94 -4.42
N ILE A 17 -24.91 -2.86 -4.53
CA ILE A 17 -24.27 -3.26 -5.79
C ILE A 17 -24.77 -4.65 -6.18
N SER A 18 -25.02 -4.89 -7.48
CA SER A 18 -25.46 -6.22 -7.93
C SER A 18 -24.42 -7.32 -7.64
N ILE A 19 -24.89 -8.52 -7.29
CA ILE A 19 -24.05 -9.71 -7.09
C ILE A 19 -23.20 -10.00 -8.33
N ASN A 20 -23.75 -9.78 -9.53
CA ASN A 20 -23.05 -9.99 -10.79
C ASN A 20 -21.86 -9.03 -10.95
N THR A 21 -22.02 -7.77 -10.58
CA THR A 21 -20.94 -6.77 -10.56
C THR A 21 -19.84 -7.20 -9.58
N LEU A 22 -20.21 -7.59 -8.36
CA LEU A 22 -19.25 -8.05 -7.36
C LEU A 22 -18.49 -9.31 -7.82
N ARG A 23 -19.19 -10.26 -8.45
CA ARG A 23 -18.59 -11.48 -9.02
C ARG A 23 -17.63 -11.17 -10.16
N ASN A 24 -17.97 -10.22 -11.04
CA ASN A 24 -17.11 -9.77 -12.12
C ASN A 24 -15.86 -9.07 -11.60
N TRP A 25 -15.99 -8.22 -10.58
CA TRP A 25 -14.83 -7.58 -9.93
C TRP A 25 -13.95 -8.61 -9.24
N LYS A 26 -14.54 -9.57 -8.51
CA LYS A 26 -13.78 -10.68 -7.94
C LYS A 26 -13.00 -11.44 -9.02
N LYS A 27 -13.63 -11.73 -10.16
CA LYS A 27 -12.94 -12.40 -11.28
C LYS A 27 -11.85 -11.53 -11.92
N LYS A 28 -12.03 -10.22 -11.97
CA LYS A 28 -11.11 -9.29 -12.66
C LYS A 28 -9.91 -8.88 -11.81
N TYR A 29 -10.10 -8.76 -10.50
CA TYR A 29 -9.12 -8.17 -9.58
C TYR A 29 -8.60 -9.14 -8.52
N LEU A 30 -9.24 -10.29 -8.34
CA LEU A 30 -8.84 -11.30 -7.35
C LEU A 30 -8.17 -12.53 -7.98
N THR A 31 -7.83 -12.46 -9.27
CA THR A 31 -6.93 -13.42 -9.92
C THR A 31 -5.49 -13.04 -9.60
N ASP A 32 -4.64 -14.02 -9.29
CA ASP A 32 -3.23 -13.80 -8.98
C ASP A 32 -2.46 -13.08 -10.12
N ASP A 33 -2.96 -13.16 -11.36
CA ASP A 33 -2.37 -12.53 -12.54
C ASP A 33 -3.19 -11.34 -13.07
N GLY A 34 -3.81 -10.57 -12.16
CA GLY A 34 -4.55 -9.37 -12.54
C GLY A 34 -3.66 -8.37 -13.30
N PRO A 35 -4.16 -7.68 -14.35
CA PRO A 35 -3.36 -6.84 -15.25
C PRO A 35 -2.72 -5.61 -14.58
N PHE A 36 -3.01 -5.37 -13.29
CA PHE A 36 -2.48 -4.26 -12.51
C PHE A 36 -1.42 -4.70 -11.50
N ARG A 37 -1.13 -6.00 -11.36
CA ARG A 37 -0.20 -6.51 -10.34
C ARG A 37 1.20 -5.97 -10.56
N ASP A 38 1.74 -6.09 -11.77
CA ASP A 38 3.11 -5.68 -12.09
C ASP A 38 3.28 -4.16 -11.95
N ALA A 39 2.36 -3.37 -12.49
CA ALA A 39 2.38 -1.92 -12.35
C ALA A 39 2.21 -1.45 -10.90
N LEU A 40 1.42 -2.17 -10.09
CA LEU A 40 1.26 -1.87 -8.68
C LEU A 40 2.52 -2.28 -7.89
N GLN A 41 3.13 -3.42 -8.22
CA GLN A 41 4.37 -3.88 -7.62
C GLN A 41 5.52 -2.91 -7.92
N GLU A 42 5.69 -2.50 -9.19
CA GLU A 42 6.67 -1.49 -9.58
C GLU A 42 6.48 -0.18 -8.80
N LYS A 43 5.22 0.24 -8.61
CA LYS A 43 4.92 1.42 -7.81
C LYS A 43 5.26 1.22 -6.33
N VAL A 44 4.99 0.05 -5.76
CA VAL A 44 5.35 -0.30 -4.38
C VAL A 44 6.86 -0.24 -4.22
N ASP A 45 7.61 -0.94 -5.09
CA ASP A 45 9.08 -0.99 -5.03
C ASP A 45 9.70 0.41 -5.14
N ARG A 46 9.15 1.25 -6.04
CA ARG A 46 9.59 2.65 -6.19
C ARG A 46 9.34 3.46 -4.92
N LEU A 47 8.16 3.30 -4.30
CA LEU A 47 7.81 4.02 -3.08
C LEU A 47 8.65 3.56 -1.88
N GLU A 48 8.92 2.26 -1.78
CA GLU A 48 9.81 1.72 -0.74
C GLU A 48 11.23 2.25 -0.88
N LYS A 49 11.75 2.34 -2.12
CA LYS A 49 13.06 2.95 -2.39
C LYS A 49 13.12 4.42 -1.97
N GLN A 50 12.12 5.22 -2.36
CA GLN A 50 12.05 6.64 -1.98
C GLN A 50 11.94 6.80 -0.46
N LEU A 51 11.18 5.93 0.20
CA LEU A 51 11.04 5.96 1.66
C LEU A 51 12.37 5.65 2.35
N ALA A 52 13.13 4.67 1.84
CA ALA A 52 14.46 4.35 2.36
C ALA A 52 15.43 5.52 2.21
N GLU A 53 15.49 6.13 1.01
CA GLU A 53 16.34 7.29 0.73
C GLU A 53 16.05 8.47 1.66
N VAL A 54 14.78 8.89 1.76
CA VAL A 54 14.39 10.03 2.62
C VAL A 54 14.61 9.72 4.11
N THR A 55 14.44 8.45 4.51
CA THR A 55 14.72 8.03 5.90
C THR A 55 16.20 8.14 6.21
N GLU A 56 17.08 7.74 5.30
CA GLU A 56 18.52 7.86 5.45
C GLU A 56 18.96 9.33 5.52
N GLU A 57 18.49 10.17 4.60
CA GLU A 57 18.77 11.62 4.62
C GLU A 57 18.38 12.25 5.95
N ARG A 58 17.19 11.91 6.48
CA ARG A 58 16.73 12.39 7.78
C ARG A 58 17.67 11.97 8.92
N GLU A 59 18.14 10.72 8.92
CA GLU A 59 19.06 10.23 9.94
C GLU A 59 20.44 10.88 9.85
N ILE A 60 20.94 11.14 8.63
CA ILE A 60 22.17 11.91 8.42
C ILE A 60 22.00 13.31 9.02
N LEU A 61 20.92 14.02 8.66
CA LEU A 61 20.67 15.37 9.16
C LEU A 61 20.55 15.41 10.69
N LYS A 62 19.86 14.44 11.31
CA LYS A 62 19.80 14.34 12.78
C LYS A 62 21.19 14.18 13.41
N LYS A 63 22.03 13.31 12.84
CA LYS A 63 23.42 13.11 13.32
C LYS A 63 24.23 14.39 13.18
N SER A 64 24.12 15.08 12.05
CA SER A 64 24.77 16.38 11.83
C SER A 64 24.33 17.40 12.86
N VAL A 65 23.02 17.58 13.06
CA VAL A 65 22.47 18.50 14.08
C VAL A 65 23.00 18.16 15.48
N ALA A 66 23.04 16.88 15.85
CA ALA A 66 23.58 16.46 17.15
C ALA A 66 25.07 16.78 17.33
N ILE A 67 25.86 16.72 16.26
CA ILE A 67 27.28 17.11 16.26
C ILE A 67 27.41 18.62 16.39
N PHE A 68 26.67 19.39 15.58
CA PHE A 68 26.78 20.85 15.54
C PHE A 68 26.21 21.54 16.78
N LEU A 69 25.18 20.98 17.41
CA LEU A 69 24.57 21.53 18.62
C LEU A 69 25.27 21.10 19.92
N LYS A 70 26.26 20.19 19.86
CA LYS A 70 27.08 19.88 21.03
C LYS A 70 28.01 21.08 21.33
N PRO A 71 27.88 21.74 22.49
CA PRO A 71 28.79 22.82 22.85
C PRO A 71 30.22 22.27 22.99
N ARG A 72 31.18 22.92 22.33
CA ARG A 72 32.61 22.66 22.57
C ARG A 72 32.91 23.15 23.99
N LYS A 73 33.28 22.24 24.89
CA LYS A 73 33.92 22.59 26.17
C LYS A 73 35.35 23.04 25.93
#